data_AF-A0A7I8CTP0-F1
#
_entry.id   AF-A0A7I8CTP0-F1
#
_cell.length_a   1.000
_cell.length_b   1.000
_cell.length_c   1.000
_cell.angle_alpha   90.00
_cell.angle_beta   90.00
_cell.angle_gamma   90.00
#
_symmetry.space_group_name_H-M   'P 1'
#
loop_
_entity.id
_entity.type
_entity.pdbx_description
1 polymer ?
#
loop_
_entity_poly.entity_id
_entity_poly.type
_entity_poly.pdbx_seq_one_letter_code
_entity_poly.pdbx_strand_id
1 'polypeptide(L)'
;MAWNRRYSVISYVRSSLWIVPILAVIAGIALKRIAEYVGAWLTTYHAYDLQHGFLAVNADEAHSILDRIFTLNLSCLVFSFGSLLVAIQVAGGQYTPRIIATTLLRDNVIRWIVGLFVFSLLWTHRTMAELGQSAIVPQLQVLLASIIGLASLVAFILLIDYSARLLRPVSLIGRVADQGFAVIRHIDPYAFDERQRQGASGSQTGECPARQEPGSRANGDRAPKGGAQSRRVIPYQGRSGVVLAANLHGLAREAQRLDCLIEFAVQVGDFIATDEPLFYLSGGSVAIDETDEHRLQKLVALGTERTMEQDPMFAFRIEVDIALKALSAAINDPTTAVLAIDQLHRLLRVVGKRSLADRTVRDERRA
;
A
#
# COMPACT_ATOMS: atom_id res chain seq x y z
N MET A 1 -10.68 18.12 -7.64
CA MET A 1 -9.27 17.84 -7.31
C MET A 1 -8.70 16.94 -8.39
N ALA A 2 -7.51 17.22 -8.93
CA ALA A 2 -6.89 16.39 -9.97
C ALA A 2 -6.62 14.96 -9.47
N TRP A 3 -6.75 13.95 -10.34
CA TRP A 3 -6.61 12.55 -9.97
C TRP A 3 -5.21 12.24 -9.43
N ASN A 4 -4.17 12.73 -10.09
CA ASN A 4 -2.79 12.54 -9.65
C ASN A 4 -2.54 13.06 -8.22
N ARG A 5 -3.02 14.25 -7.87
CA ARG A 5 -2.92 14.80 -6.51
C ARG A 5 -3.66 13.93 -5.50
N ARG A 6 -4.88 13.48 -5.84
CA ARG A 6 -5.63 12.57 -4.97
C ARG A 6 -4.88 11.26 -4.77
N TYR A 7 -4.28 10.71 -5.82
CA TYR A 7 -3.48 9.49 -5.77
C TYR A 7 -2.27 9.67 -4.85
N SER A 8 -1.46 10.72 -5.06
CA SER A 8 -0.29 11.01 -4.23
C SER A 8 -0.65 11.22 -2.76
N VAL A 9 -1.76 11.94 -2.47
CA VAL A 9 -2.23 12.14 -1.09
C VAL A 9 -2.66 10.81 -0.47
N ILE A 10 -3.45 9.99 -1.16
CA ILE A 10 -3.88 8.69 -0.63
C ILE A 10 -2.67 7.76 -0.41
N SER A 11 -1.72 7.74 -1.34
CA SER A 11 -0.49 6.96 -1.22
C SER A 11 0.34 7.40 0.00
N TYR A 12 0.54 8.71 0.16
CA TYR A 12 1.22 9.28 1.34
C TYR A 12 0.49 8.97 2.65
N VAL A 13 -0.85 9.06 2.67
CA VAL A 13 -1.64 8.75 3.87
C VAL A 13 -1.49 7.27 4.25
N ARG A 14 -1.44 6.38 3.26
CA ARG A 14 -1.25 4.93 3.50
C ARG A 14 0.17 4.58 3.97
N SER A 15 1.19 5.41 3.72
CA SER A 15 2.56 5.19 4.22
C SER A 15 2.92 5.98 5.49
N SER A 16 2.18 7.03 5.83
CA SER A 16 2.41 7.89 7.01
C SER A 16 2.06 7.30 8.39
N LEU A 17 3.06 6.81 9.14
CA LEU A 17 2.88 6.25 10.48
C LEU A 17 2.19 7.18 11.51
N TRP A 18 2.27 8.49 11.32
CA TRP A 18 1.76 9.51 12.24
C TRP A 18 0.25 9.76 12.17
N ILE A 19 -0.42 9.31 11.09
CA ILE A 19 -1.84 9.63 10.86
C ILE A 19 -2.76 8.93 11.85
N VAL A 20 -2.51 7.65 12.13
CA VAL A 20 -3.35 6.91 13.09
C VAL A 20 -3.16 7.41 14.53
N PRO A 21 -1.95 7.75 15.00
CA PRO A 21 -1.77 8.49 16.24
C PRO A 21 -2.59 9.79 16.33
N ILE A 22 -2.64 10.59 15.26
CA ILE A 22 -3.48 11.81 15.26
C ILE A 22 -4.96 11.47 15.31
N LEU A 23 -5.41 10.46 14.55
CA LEU A 23 -6.79 10.00 14.63
C LEU A 23 -7.13 9.46 16.02
N ALA A 24 -6.18 8.80 16.67
CA ALA A 24 -6.29 8.33 18.06
C ALA A 24 -6.40 9.51 19.05
N VAL A 25 -5.72 10.64 18.80
CA VAL A 25 -5.88 11.86 19.61
C VAL A 25 -7.32 12.38 19.50
N ILE A 26 -7.81 12.52 18.26
CA ILE A 26 -9.18 13.01 17.99
C ILE A 26 -10.21 12.05 18.60
N ALA A 27 -10.02 10.75 18.39
CA ALA A 27 -10.86 9.71 18.97
C ALA A 27 -10.81 9.74 20.50
N GLY A 28 -9.65 9.97 21.12
CA GLY A 28 -9.49 10.12 22.56
C GLY A 28 -10.31 11.26 23.13
N ILE A 29 -10.29 12.43 22.48
CA ILE A 29 -11.10 13.59 22.89
C ILE A 29 -12.59 13.27 22.78
N ALA A 30 -13.02 12.69 21.66
CA ALA A 30 -14.42 12.36 21.41
C ALA A 30 -14.95 11.26 22.35
N LEU A 31 -14.24 10.12 22.45
CA LEU A 31 -14.64 8.99 23.31
C LEU A 31 -14.63 9.38 24.78
N LYS A 32 -13.68 10.21 25.22
CA LYS A 32 -13.66 10.71 26.60
C LYS A 32 -14.92 11.50 26.91
N ARG A 33 -15.34 12.39 25.99
CA ARG A 33 -16.56 13.17 26.15
C ARG A 33 -17.81 12.30 26.20
N ILE A 34 -17.86 11.26 25.38
CA ILE A 34 -18.93 10.26 25.40
C ILE A 34 -18.92 9.49 26.72
N ALA A 35 -17.75 9.07 27.23
CA ALA A 35 -17.65 8.35 28.48
C ALA A 35 -18.04 9.20 29.70
N GLU A 36 -17.70 10.49 29.71
CA GLU A 36 -18.18 11.46 30.70
C GLU A 36 -19.71 11.58 30.67
N TYR A 37 -20.30 11.71 29.47
CA TYR A 37 -21.75 11.79 29.29
C TYR A 37 -22.46 10.50 29.75
N VAL A 38 -21.94 9.34 29.36
CA VAL A 38 -22.46 8.04 29.77
C VAL A 38 -22.35 7.87 31.29
N GLY A 39 -21.22 8.26 31.90
CA GLY A 39 -21.06 8.25 33.34
C GLY A 39 -22.10 9.11 34.07
N ALA A 40 -22.33 10.33 33.60
CA ALA A 40 -23.35 11.23 34.15
C ALA A 40 -24.80 10.74 33.91
N TRP A 41 -25.05 10.10 32.77
CA TRP A 41 -26.35 9.49 32.48
C TRP A 41 -26.63 8.32 33.42
N LEU A 42 -25.63 7.46 33.66
CA LEU A 42 -25.76 6.32 34.59
C LEU A 42 -26.01 6.75 36.04
N THR A 43 -25.37 7.83 36.53
CA THR A 43 -25.66 8.37 37.87
C THR A 43 -27.08 8.94 37.97
N THR A 44 -27.54 9.63 36.93
CA THR A 44 -28.85 10.31 36.94
C THR A 44 -30.03 9.33 36.96
N TYR A 45 -29.92 8.21 36.24
CA TYR A 45 -30.98 7.19 36.18
C TYR A 45 -31.02 6.22 37.37
N HIS A 46 -30.26 6.49 38.47
CA HIS A 46 -30.24 5.66 39.68
C HIS A 46 -29.87 4.19 39.41
N ALA A 47 -29.12 3.91 38.35
CA ALA A 47 -28.76 2.54 38.03
C ALA A 47 -27.71 2.01 39.03
N TYR A 48 -26.68 2.80 39.40
CA TYR A 48 -25.57 2.35 40.27
C TYR A 48 -24.82 3.51 40.95
N ASP A 49 -24.30 3.28 42.16
CA ASP A 49 -23.41 4.23 42.85
C ASP A 49 -21.99 4.19 42.27
N LEU A 50 -21.70 5.13 41.37
CA LEU A 50 -20.38 5.30 40.76
C LEU A 50 -19.29 5.74 41.75
N GLN A 51 -19.64 6.17 42.98
CA GLN A 51 -18.68 6.53 44.01
C GLN A 51 -18.05 5.30 44.70
N HIS A 52 -18.73 4.14 44.72
CA HIS A 52 -18.24 2.93 45.41
C HIS A 52 -18.25 1.65 44.55
N GLY A 53 -18.92 1.64 43.38
CA GLY A 53 -19.41 0.39 42.80
C GLY A 53 -18.53 -0.35 41.79
N PHE A 54 -17.51 0.25 41.15
CA PHE A 54 -16.78 -0.44 40.08
C PHE A 54 -15.49 -1.10 40.54
N LEU A 55 -14.62 -0.31 41.16
CA LEU A 55 -13.31 -0.78 41.63
C LEU A 55 -13.14 -0.53 43.14
N ALA A 56 -13.99 0.32 43.75
CA ALA A 56 -13.86 0.79 45.13
C ALA A 56 -12.44 1.31 45.46
N VAL A 57 -11.82 1.99 44.49
CA VAL A 57 -10.43 2.45 44.52
C VAL A 57 -10.37 3.90 45.02
N ASN A 58 -9.42 4.16 45.92
CA ASN A 58 -9.17 5.50 46.48
C ASN A 58 -8.47 6.42 45.45
N ALA A 59 -8.48 7.74 45.67
CA ALA A 59 -7.85 8.70 44.75
C ALA A 59 -6.35 8.42 44.55
N ASP A 60 -5.62 8.12 45.63
CA ASP A 60 -4.18 7.82 45.56
C ASP A 60 -3.90 6.52 44.80
N GLU A 61 -4.72 5.50 45.00
CA GLU A 61 -4.63 4.22 44.29
C GLU A 61 -4.96 4.37 42.81
N ALA A 62 -6.00 5.14 42.47
CA ALA A 62 -6.35 5.47 41.09
C ALA A 62 -5.22 6.22 40.39
N HIS A 63 -4.63 7.21 41.06
CA HIS A 63 -3.47 7.93 40.54
C HIS A 63 -2.29 6.99 40.30
N SER A 64 -1.98 6.09 41.24
CA SER A 64 -0.90 5.11 41.08
C SER A 64 -1.14 4.13 39.92
N ILE A 65 -2.38 3.64 39.74
CA ILE A 65 -2.74 2.76 38.63
C ILE A 65 -2.55 3.48 37.30
N LEU A 66 -3.10 4.69 37.18
CA LEU A 66 -2.97 5.51 35.98
C LEU A 66 -1.49 5.80 35.68
N ASP A 67 -0.68 6.12 36.68
CA ASP A 67 0.75 6.44 36.47
C ASP A 67 1.56 5.24 35.96
N ARG A 68 1.28 4.04 36.49
CA ARG A 68 1.86 2.80 35.97
C ARG A 68 1.47 2.54 34.53
N ILE A 69 0.20 2.75 34.17
CA ILE A 69 -0.31 2.57 32.80
C ILE A 69 0.32 3.61 31.86
N PHE A 70 0.44 4.86 32.28
CA PHE A 70 1.08 5.91 31.52
C PHE A 70 2.55 5.57 31.22
N THR A 71 3.31 5.22 32.26
CA THR A 71 4.74 4.87 32.15
C THR A 71 4.96 3.62 31.30
N LEU A 72 4.09 2.60 31.44
CA LEU A 72 4.10 1.40 30.59
C LEU A 72 3.91 1.76 29.12
N ASN A 73 2.87 2.53 28.78
CA ASN A 73 2.57 2.88 27.40
C ASN A 73 3.65 3.79 26.78
N LEU A 74 4.25 4.70 27.55
CA LEU A 74 5.35 5.53 27.09
C LEU A 74 6.56 4.67 26.72
N SER A 75 6.90 3.70 27.57
CA SER A 75 7.99 2.74 27.33
C SER A 75 7.71 1.88 26.08
N CYS A 76 6.49 1.36 25.95
CA CYS A 76 6.07 0.59 24.77
C CYS A 76 6.14 1.41 23.48
N LEU A 77 5.75 2.69 23.53
CA LEU A 77 5.82 3.62 22.40
C LEU A 77 7.26 3.86 21.94
N VAL A 78 8.17 4.17 22.89
CA VAL A 78 9.60 4.37 22.59
C VAL A 78 10.22 3.09 22.02
N PHE A 79 9.93 1.93 22.63
CA PHE A 79 10.39 0.65 22.12
C PHE A 79 9.86 0.35 20.71
N SER A 80 8.60 0.70 20.40
CA SER A 80 8.00 0.48 19.07
C SER A 80 8.76 1.24 17.99
N PHE A 81 9.09 2.51 18.24
CA PHE A 81 9.91 3.30 17.32
C PHE A 81 11.33 2.77 17.23
N GLY A 82 11.94 2.36 18.36
CA GLY A 82 13.26 1.74 18.38
C GLY A 82 13.33 0.45 17.56
N SER A 83 12.35 -0.44 17.74
CA SER A 83 12.22 -1.69 16.99
C SER A 83 12.04 -1.43 15.48
N LEU A 84 11.26 -0.42 15.10
CA LEU A 84 11.09 -0.03 13.70
C LEU A 84 12.40 0.49 13.09
N LEU A 85 13.15 1.33 13.81
CA LEU A 85 14.44 1.82 13.33
C LEU A 85 15.45 0.69 13.12
N VAL A 86 15.53 -0.24 14.07
CA VAL A 86 16.36 -1.45 13.92
C VAL A 86 15.90 -2.26 12.71
N ALA A 87 14.59 -2.42 12.52
CA ALA A 87 14.06 -3.14 11.38
C ALA A 87 14.43 -2.49 10.04
N ILE A 88 14.37 -1.16 9.95
CA ILE A 88 14.78 -0.39 8.77
C ILE A 88 16.28 -0.56 8.50
N GLN A 89 17.12 -0.51 9.55
CA GLN A 89 18.57 -0.68 9.43
C GLN A 89 18.92 -2.09 8.93
N VAL A 90 18.34 -3.13 9.53
CA VAL A 90 18.55 -4.52 9.11
C VAL A 90 18.09 -4.72 7.68
N ALA A 91 16.91 -4.20 7.32
CA ALA A 91 16.39 -4.38 5.97
C ALA A 91 17.21 -3.66 4.89
N GLY A 92 17.67 -2.43 5.17
CA GLY A 92 18.54 -1.69 4.26
C GLY A 92 19.94 -2.30 4.12
N GLY A 93 20.47 -2.90 5.19
CA GLY A 93 21.80 -3.51 5.21
C GLY A 93 21.86 -4.91 4.61
N GLN A 94 20.95 -5.79 5.02
CA GLN A 94 20.97 -7.22 4.68
C GLN A 94 20.20 -7.56 3.40
N TYR A 95 19.17 -6.78 3.06
CA TYR A 95 18.32 -7.03 1.88
C TYR A 95 18.53 -5.93 0.83
N THR A 96 17.54 -5.06 0.61
CA THR A 96 17.65 -3.94 -0.30
C THR A 96 16.91 -2.72 0.27
N PRO A 97 17.47 -1.50 0.12
CA PRO A 97 16.79 -0.27 0.54
C PRO A 97 15.39 -0.11 -0.06
N ARG A 98 15.11 -0.72 -1.22
CA ARG A 98 13.81 -0.66 -1.90
C ARG A 98 12.65 -1.27 -1.09
N ILE A 99 12.93 -2.20 -0.18
CA ILE A 99 11.90 -2.84 0.67
C ILE A 99 11.38 -1.90 1.75
N ILE A 100 12.20 -0.94 2.20
CA ILE A 100 11.87 -0.06 3.32
C ILE A 100 10.61 0.75 3.01
N ALA A 101 10.59 1.39 1.83
CA ALA A 101 9.49 2.24 1.39
C ALA A 101 8.20 1.44 1.10
N THR A 102 8.32 0.22 0.58
CA THR A 102 7.16 -0.58 0.17
C THR A 102 6.50 -1.36 1.31
N THR A 103 7.30 -1.90 2.23
CA THR A 103 6.85 -2.97 3.14
C THR A 103 6.87 -2.57 4.60
N LEU A 104 7.93 -1.90 5.07
CA LEU A 104 8.10 -1.58 6.49
C LEU A 104 7.29 -0.35 6.91
N LEU A 105 7.33 0.73 6.13
CA LEU A 105 6.61 1.97 6.46
C LEU A 105 5.10 1.89 6.23
N ARG A 106 4.65 0.89 5.45
CA ARG A 106 3.25 0.73 5.04
C ARG A 106 2.49 -0.31 5.87
N ASP A 107 3.06 -0.73 6.99
CA ASP A 107 2.48 -1.79 7.81
C ASP A 107 1.34 -1.27 8.69
N ASN A 108 0.14 -1.80 8.47
CA ASN A 108 -1.05 -1.40 9.23
C ASN A 108 -0.96 -1.86 10.70
N VAL A 109 -0.31 -2.99 10.99
CA VAL A 109 -0.29 -3.57 12.35
C VAL A 109 0.45 -2.64 13.31
N ILE A 110 1.66 -2.24 12.94
CA ILE A 110 2.50 -1.32 13.73
C ILE A 110 1.77 0.00 13.96
N ARG A 111 1.15 0.54 12.90
CA ARG A 111 0.43 1.82 12.95
C ARG A 111 -0.76 1.79 13.93
N TRP A 112 -1.54 0.71 13.94
CA TRP A 112 -2.67 0.57 14.88
C TRP A 112 -2.21 0.36 16.33
N ILE A 113 -1.15 -0.43 16.55
CA ILE A 113 -0.59 -0.65 17.90
C ILE A 113 -0.02 0.65 18.47
N VAL A 114 0.75 1.41 17.68
CA VAL A 114 1.24 2.74 18.08
C VAL A 114 0.08 3.69 18.36
N GLY A 115 -0.99 3.65 17.55
CA GLY A 115 -2.22 4.39 17.78
C GLY A 115 -2.89 4.06 19.13
N LEU A 116 -2.95 2.77 19.48
CA LEU A 116 -3.47 2.30 20.77
C LEU A 116 -2.64 2.83 21.95
N PHE A 117 -1.31 2.83 21.85
CA PHE A 117 -0.45 3.38 22.91
C PHE A 117 -0.65 4.88 23.10
N VAL A 118 -0.72 5.64 22.00
CA VAL A 118 -0.99 7.09 22.06
C VAL A 118 -2.39 7.35 22.62
N PHE A 119 -3.40 6.57 22.21
CA PHE A 119 -4.75 6.65 22.76
C PHE A 119 -4.76 6.39 24.27
N SER A 120 -4.11 5.31 24.71
CA SER A 120 -3.98 4.92 26.12
C SER A 120 -3.30 6.02 26.96
N LEU A 121 -2.20 6.59 26.44
CA LEU A 121 -1.49 7.70 27.09
C LEU A 121 -2.39 8.92 27.29
N LEU A 122 -3.12 9.33 26.24
CA LEU A 122 -4.00 10.49 26.31
C LEU A 122 -5.20 10.25 27.23
N TRP A 123 -5.79 9.05 27.17
CA TRP A 123 -6.88 8.66 28.05
C TRP A 123 -6.47 8.73 29.52
N THR A 124 -5.31 8.14 29.83
CA THR A 124 -4.75 8.08 31.18
C THR A 124 -4.39 9.47 31.68
N HIS A 125 -3.66 10.26 30.88
CA HIS A 125 -3.28 11.63 31.23
C HIS A 125 -4.50 12.52 31.47
N ARG A 126 -5.53 12.43 30.63
CA ARG A 126 -6.75 13.23 30.80
C ARG A 126 -7.55 12.81 32.04
N THR A 127 -7.57 11.52 32.35
CA THR A 127 -8.22 11.00 33.58
C THR A 127 -7.47 11.43 34.84
N MET A 128 -6.14 11.48 34.82
CA MET A 128 -5.35 12.06 35.91
C MET A 128 -5.64 13.55 36.11
N ALA A 129 -5.72 14.32 35.02
CA ALA A 129 -6.02 15.75 35.09
C ALA A 129 -7.41 16.01 35.71
N GLU A 130 -8.39 15.16 35.41
CA GLU A 130 -9.74 15.22 35.99
C GLU A 130 -9.74 14.86 37.48
N LEU A 131 -8.99 13.84 37.88
CA LEU A 131 -8.79 13.44 39.28
C LEU A 131 -8.17 14.57 40.12
N GLY A 132 -7.25 15.36 39.54
CA GLY A 132 -6.64 16.52 40.21
C GLY A 132 -7.59 17.72 40.37
N GLN A 133 -8.68 17.80 39.61
CA GLN A 133 -9.63 18.92 39.67
C GLN A 133 -10.91 18.62 40.45
N SER A 134 -11.26 17.34 40.63
CA SER A 134 -12.53 16.91 41.22
C SER A 134 -12.30 16.13 42.51
N ALA A 135 -13.13 16.35 43.53
CA ALA A 135 -13.09 15.58 44.78
C ALA A 135 -13.61 14.13 44.63
N ILE A 136 -14.20 13.80 43.48
CA ILE A 136 -14.82 12.49 43.20
C ILE A 136 -13.93 11.72 42.23
N VAL A 137 -13.61 10.47 42.57
CA VAL A 137 -12.81 9.57 41.73
C VAL A 137 -13.66 9.05 40.57
N PRO A 138 -13.27 9.28 39.30
CA PRO A 138 -14.02 8.77 38.15
C PRO A 138 -13.74 7.28 37.89
N GLN A 139 -14.35 6.39 38.70
CA GLN A 139 -14.06 4.95 38.70
C GLN A 139 -14.23 4.27 37.33
N LEU A 140 -15.27 4.63 36.57
CA LEU A 140 -15.50 4.09 35.21
C LEU A 140 -14.33 4.38 34.27
N GLN A 141 -13.75 5.58 34.37
CA GLN A 141 -12.65 5.99 33.50
C GLN A 141 -11.35 5.28 33.87
N VAL A 142 -11.13 5.03 35.17
CA VAL A 142 -10.01 4.24 35.70
C VAL A 142 -10.12 2.77 35.25
N LEU A 143 -11.33 2.19 35.29
CA LEU A 143 -11.57 0.84 34.77
C LEU A 143 -11.27 0.75 33.26
N LEU A 144 -11.80 1.69 32.48
CA LEU A 144 -11.53 1.75 31.03
C LEU A 144 -10.03 1.93 30.76
N ALA A 145 -9.35 2.80 31.50
CA ALA A 145 -7.89 2.97 31.41
C ALA A 145 -7.16 1.66 31.69
N SER A 146 -7.62 0.89 32.68
CA SER A 146 -7.03 -0.39 33.06
C SER A 146 -7.21 -1.46 31.97
N ILE A 147 -8.40 -1.54 31.36
CA ILE A 147 -8.68 -2.43 30.23
C ILE A 147 -7.84 -2.05 29.01
N ILE A 148 -7.78 -0.76 28.67
CA ILE A 148 -6.97 -0.24 27.56
C ILE A 148 -5.48 -0.49 27.84
N GLY A 149 -5.02 -0.31 29.08
CA GLY A 149 -3.65 -0.57 29.50
C GLY A 149 -3.27 -2.05 29.37
N LEU A 150 -4.15 -2.96 29.78
CA LEU A 150 -3.96 -4.41 29.61
C LEU A 150 -3.94 -4.79 28.12
N ALA A 151 -4.87 -4.24 27.32
CA ALA A 151 -4.88 -4.44 25.87
C ALA A 151 -3.58 -3.93 25.22
N SER A 152 -3.03 -2.82 25.74
CA SER A 152 -1.75 -2.28 25.30
C SER A 152 -0.58 -3.22 25.63
N LEU A 153 -0.57 -3.83 26.81
CA LEU A 153 0.45 -4.83 27.16
C LEU A 153 0.39 -6.04 26.22
N VAL A 154 -0.81 -6.56 25.93
CA VAL A 154 -0.99 -7.67 24.97
C VAL A 154 -0.54 -7.25 23.57
N ALA A 155 -0.96 -6.07 23.11
CA ALA A 155 -0.56 -5.52 21.82
C ALA A 155 0.96 -5.34 21.71
N PHE A 156 1.64 -4.97 22.81
CA PHE A 156 3.09 -4.85 22.87
C PHE A 156 3.79 -6.22 22.72
N ILE A 157 3.31 -7.25 23.42
CA ILE A 157 3.83 -8.61 23.26
C ILE A 157 3.64 -9.10 21.81
N LEU A 158 2.47 -8.85 21.24
CA LEU A 158 2.18 -9.16 19.83
C LEU A 158 3.08 -8.38 18.86
N LEU A 159 3.39 -7.12 19.17
CA LEU A 159 4.31 -6.31 18.37
C LEU A 159 5.72 -6.91 18.35
N ILE A 160 6.21 -7.42 19.47
CA ILE A 160 7.54 -8.05 19.54
C ILE A 160 7.57 -9.31 18.64
N ASP A 161 6.59 -10.20 18.78
CA ASP A 161 6.50 -11.40 17.95
C ASP A 161 6.34 -11.04 16.46
N TYR A 162 5.52 -10.03 16.16
CA TYR A 162 5.31 -9.52 14.82
C TYR A 162 6.59 -8.98 14.19
N SER A 163 7.28 -8.06 14.87
CA SER A 163 8.55 -7.47 14.40
C SER A 163 9.62 -8.55 14.18
N ALA A 164 9.73 -9.53 15.09
CA ALA A 164 10.68 -10.62 14.95
C ALA A 164 10.38 -11.51 13.73
N ARG A 165 9.10 -11.78 13.42
CA ARG A 165 8.71 -12.56 12.23
C ARG A 165 8.87 -11.79 10.94
N LEU A 166 8.62 -10.48 10.95
CA LEU A 166 8.74 -9.59 9.79
C LEU A 166 10.19 -9.51 9.30
N LEU A 167 11.16 -9.57 10.22
CA LEU A 167 12.58 -9.52 9.91
C LEU A 167 13.16 -10.82 9.34
N ARG A 168 12.43 -11.93 9.43
CA ARG A 168 12.88 -13.21 8.84
C ARG A 168 12.89 -13.09 7.31
N PRO A 169 13.99 -13.50 6.63
CA PRO A 169 14.09 -13.40 5.18
C PRO A 169 12.90 -14.04 4.46
N VAL A 170 12.50 -15.25 4.88
CA VAL A 170 11.39 -16.01 4.32
C VAL A 170 10.08 -15.19 4.31
N SER A 171 9.75 -14.55 5.43
CA SER A 171 8.51 -13.78 5.57
C SER A 171 8.53 -12.53 4.69
N LEU A 172 9.67 -11.86 4.62
CA LEU A 172 9.83 -10.60 3.90
C LEU A 172 9.76 -10.82 2.38
N ILE A 173 10.52 -11.80 1.89
CA ILE A 173 10.55 -12.23 0.48
C ILE A 173 9.15 -12.72 0.06
N GLY A 174 8.53 -13.60 0.85
CA GLY A 174 7.17 -14.06 0.57
C GLY A 174 6.16 -12.90 0.49
N ARG A 175 6.26 -11.90 1.37
CA ARG A 175 5.37 -10.74 1.37
C ARG A 175 5.55 -9.86 0.12
N VAL A 176 6.78 -9.65 -0.34
CA VAL A 176 7.08 -8.92 -1.60
C VAL A 176 6.46 -9.66 -2.79
N ALA A 177 6.65 -10.98 -2.86
CA ALA A 177 6.05 -11.80 -3.90
C ALA A 177 4.52 -11.74 -3.89
N ASP A 178 3.88 -11.84 -2.72
CA ASP A 178 2.43 -11.77 -2.59
C ASP A 178 1.87 -10.39 -2.95
N GLN A 179 2.59 -9.30 -2.63
CA GLN A 179 2.25 -7.96 -3.13
C GLN A 179 2.36 -7.88 -4.66
N GLY A 180 3.42 -8.44 -5.25
CA GLY A 180 3.58 -8.56 -6.69
C GLY A 180 2.41 -9.31 -7.34
N PHE A 181 1.99 -10.43 -6.75
CA PHE A 181 0.81 -11.17 -7.22
C PHE A 181 -0.47 -10.36 -7.17
N ALA A 182 -0.71 -9.62 -6.09
CA ALA A 182 -1.89 -8.78 -5.97
C ALA A 182 -1.95 -7.74 -7.09
N VAL A 183 -0.82 -7.11 -7.40
CA VAL A 183 -0.69 -6.10 -8.46
C VAL A 183 -0.87 -6.73 -9.84
N ILE A 184 -0.21 -7.87 -10.10
CA ILE A 184 -0.37 -8.63 -11.33
C ILE A 184 -1.85 -8.97 -11.57
N ARG A 185 -2.58 -9.45 -10.55
CA ARG A 185 -4.02 -9.76 -10.66
C ARG A 185 -4.89 -8.51 -10.86
N HIS A 186 -4.51 -7.39 -10.26
CA HIS A 186 -5.32 -6.17 -10.33
C HIS A 186 -5.24 -5.47 -11.69
N ILE A 187 -4.07 -5.48 -12.34
CA ILE A 187 -3.87 -4.79 -13.61
C ILE A 187 -4.50 -5.56 -14.79
N ASP A 188 -4.66 -6.88 -14.65
CA ASP A 188 -5.20 -7.72 -15.70
C ASP A 188 -6.17 -8.76 -15.09
N PRO A 189 -7.42 -8.32 -14.82
CA PRO A 189 -8.47 -9.16 -14.26
C PRO A 189 -9.07 -10.12 -15.29
N TYR A 190 -8.94 -9.86 -16.60
CA TYR A 190 -9.63 -10.60 -17.66
C TYR A 190 -8.83 -11.77 -18.27
N ALA A 191 -7.49 -11.80 -18.14
CA ALA A 191 -6.69 -12.91 -18.66
C ALA A 191 -7.00 -14.28 -18.02
N PHE A 192 -7.60 -14.31 -16.83
CA PHE A 192 -8.00 -15.57 -16.19
C PHE A 192 -9.29 -16.15 -16.79
N ASP A 193 -10.22 -15.31 -17.23
CA ASP A 193 -11.58 -15.75 -17.60
C ASP A 193 -11.65 -16.21 -19.07
N GLU A 194 -10.90 -15.57 -19.98
CA GLU A 194 -10.93 -15.91 -21.41
C GLU A 194 -10.38 -17.31 -21.72
N ARG A 195 -9.31 -17.76 -21.04
CA ARG A 195 -8.76 -19.10 -21.27
C ARG A 195 -9.48 -20.21 -20.53
N GLN A 196 -10.17 -19.92 -19.41
CA GLN A 196 -11.09 -20.91 -18.83
C GLN A 196 -12.31 -21.13 -19.75
N ARG A 197 -12.81 -20.08 -20.39
CA ARG A 197 -13.85 -20.19 -21.42
C ARG A 197 -13.36 -20.92 -22.67
N GLN A 198 -12.14 -20.65 -23.15
CA GLN A 198 -11.56 -21.35 -24.30
C GLN A 198 -11.15 -22.80 -23.97
N GLY A 199 -10.67 -23.07 -22.76
CA GLY A 199 -10.35 -24.41 -22.28
C GLY A 199 -11.58 -25.28 -21.99
N ALA A 200 -12.73 -24.66 -21.70
CA ALA A 200 -14.01 -25.37 -21.55
C ALA A 200 -14.75 -25.62 -22.89
N SER A 201 -14.42 -24.88 -23.96
CA SER A 201 -14.98 -25.08 -25.32
C SER A 201 -14.10 -25.92 -26.25
N GLY A 202 -12.91 -26.34 -25.82
CA GLY A 202 -11.94 -27.05 -26.65
C GLY A 202 -11.62 -28.47 -26.19
N SER A 203 -12.63 -29.29 -25.88
CA SER A 203 -12.46 -30.73 -25.65
C SER A 203 -12.93 -31.56 -26.84
N GLN A 204 -12.25 -31.44 -27.99
CA GLN A 204 -12.23 -32.48 -29.02
C GLN A 204 -10.80 -32.61 -29.58
N THR A 205 -10.15 -33.69 -29.15
CA THR A 205 -9.22 -34.58 -29.88
C THR A 205 -8.48 -34.07 -31.13
N GLY A 206 -7.15 -34.25 -31.12
CA GLY A 206 -6.40 -34.62 -32.33
C GLY A 206 -5.12 -33.84 -32.60
N GLU A 207 -3.99 -34.51 -32.40
CA GLU A 207 -2.71 -34.35 -33.12
C GLU A 207 -1.84 -33.10 -32.84
N CYS A 208 -0.65 -33.37 -32.29
CA CYS A 208 0.53 -32.52 -32.42
C CYS A 208 0.99 -32.49 -33.88
N PRO A 209 1.14 -31.33 -34.54
CA PRO A 209 1.96 -31.24 -35.73
C PRO A 209 3.43 -31.10 -35.33
N ALA A 210 4.25 -31.93 -35.96
CA ALA A 210 5.70 -31.96 -35.82
C ALA A 210 6.36 -30.62 -36.13
N ARG A 211 7.47 -30.38 -35.42
CA ARG A 211 8.43 -29.31 -35.60
C ARG A 211 9.00 -29.37 -37.03
N GLN A 212 8.61 -28.43 -37.90
CA GLN A 212 9.29 -28.15 -39.16
C GLN A 212 10.07 -26.84 -39.03
N GLU A 213 11.38 -26.91 -39.30
CA GLU A 213 12.27 -25.76 -39.40
C GLU A 213 11.86 -24.86 -40.58
N PRO A 214 11.88 -23.52 -40.47
CA PRO A 214 11.71 -22.66 -41.62
C PRO A 214 13.08 -22.28 -42.22
N GLY A 215 13.46 -23.01 -43.27
CA GLY A 215 14.34 -22.51 -44.31
C GLY A 215 13.60 -21.51 -45.21
N SER A 216 14.30 -20.41 -45.50
CA SER A 216 14.15 -19.47 -46.63
C SER A 216 12.92 -19.63 -47.54
N ARG A 217 12.04 -18.61 -47.53
CA ARG A 217 11.35 -18.11 -48.73
C ARG A 217 10.79 -16.71 -48.47
N ALA A 218 11.31 -15.76 -49.24
CA ALA A 218 10.73 -14.44 -49.45
C ALA A 218 9.33 -14.56 -50.08
N ASN A 219 8.36 -13.78 -49.59
CA ASN A 219 7.63 -12.75 -50.35
C ASN A 219 6.35 -12.31 -49.60
N GLY A 220 6.10 -11.00 -49.56
CA GLY A 220 4.77 -10.44 -49.74
C GLY A 220 3.86 -10.27 -48.53
N ASP A 221 3.85 -9.03 -48.00
CA ASP A 221 2.64 -8.26 -47.68
C ASP A 221 1.51 -8.92 -46.85
N ARG A 222 1.41 -8.49 -45.59
CA ARG A 222 0.23 -7.80 -45.02
C ARG A 222 0.56 -7.21 -43.65
N ALA A 223 1.36 -6.14 -43.66
CA ALA A 223 1.24 -5.12 -42.63
C ALA A 223 -0.16 -4.49 -42.75
N PRO A 224 -0.84 -4.12 -41.64
CA PRO A 224 -2.03 -3.30 -41.74
C PRO A 224 -1.60 -1.94 -42.31
N LYS A 225 -1.92 -1.71 -43.59
CA LYS A 225 -1.81 -0.40 -44.24
C LYS A 225 -2.85 0.53 -43.59
N GLY A 226 -2.48 1.15 -42.48
CA GLY A 226 -3.10 2.39 -41.99
C GLY A 226 -2.19 3.54 -42.40
N GLY A 227 -2.71 4.50 -43.16
CA GLY A 227 -1.96 5.67 -43.62
C GLY A 227 -1.27 6.39 -42.46
N ALA A 228 -0.21 7.14 -42.78
CA ALA A 228 0.50 8.02 -41.85
C ALA A 228 -0.47 9.01 -41.20
N GLN A 229 -1.16 8.58 -40.15
CA GLN A 229 -1.92 9.45 -39.26
C GLN A 229 -0.87 10.25 -38.48
N SER A 230 -1.00 11.58 -38.49
CA SER A 230 -0.10 12.47 -37.76
C SER A 230 -0.10 12.11 -36.28
N ARG A 231 0.96 11.45 -35.82
CA ARG A 231 1.14 11.09 -34.41
C ARG A 231 1.59 12.32 -33.65
N ARG A 232 0.68 12.97 -32.92
CA ARG A 232 1.01 14.13 -32.07
C ARG A 232 1.66 13.63 -30.79
N VAL A 233 2.79 14.23 -30.43
CA VAL A 233 3.49 13.95 -29.17
C VAL A 233 3.01 14.94 -28.11
N ILE A 234 2.60 14.44 -26.95
CA ILE A 234 2.36 15.28 -25.78
C ILE A 234 3.57 15.10 -24.84
N PRO A 235 4.41 16.13 -24.68
CA PRO A 235 5.51 16.07 -23.73
C PRO A 235 5.00 16.17 -22.29
N TYR A 236 5.78 15.63 -21.36
CA TYR A 236 5.55 15.83 -19.95
C TYR A 236 6.00 17.23 -19.51
N GLN A 237 5.05 18.00 -19.00
CA GLN A 237 5.29 19.34 -18.45
C GLN A 237 5.23 19.28 -16.93
N GLY A 238 6.40 19.26 -16.28
CA GLY A 238 6.48 19.19 -14.83
C GLY A 238 7.88 18.86 -14.31
N ARG A 239 7.96 18.52 -13.01
CA ARG A 239 9.20 18.05 -12.39
C ARG A 239 9.43 16.58 -12.76
N SER A 240 10.64 16.26 -13.20
CA SER A 240 11.05 14.88 -13.50
C SER A 240 10.80 13.94 -12.32
N GLY A 241 10.45 12.69 -12.62
CA GLY A 241 10.14 11.70 -11.59
C GLY A 241 9.78 10.34 -12.16
N VAL A 242 9.47 9.41 -11.28
CA VAL A 242 9.03 8.05 -11.64
C VAL A 242 7.52 8.03 -11.79
N VAL A 243 7.02 7.43 -12.88
CA VAL A 243 5.59 7.18 -13.09
C VAL A 243 5.11 6.15 -12.08
N LEU A 244 4.27 6.56 -11.12
CA LEU A 244 3.76 5.68 -10.06
C LEU A 244 2.49 4.95 -10.48
N ALA A 245 1.61 5.66 -11.19
CA ALA A 245 0.30 5.16 -11.55
C ALA A 245 -0.32 5.97 -12.70
N ALA A 246 -1.17 5.30 -13.47
CA ALA A 246 -1.98 5.92 -14.51
C ALA A 246 -3.46 5.55 -14.34
N ASN A 247 -4.35 6.52 -14.49
CA ASN A 247 -5.79 6.28 -14.50
C ASN A 247 -6.24 5.80 -15.89
N LEU A 248 -6.12 4.50 -16.15
CA LEU A 248 -6.47 3.91 -17.44
C LEU A 248 -7.93 4.18 -17.84
N HIS A 249 -8.87 4.12 -16.90
CA HIS A 249 -10.29 4.42 -17.17
C HIS A 249 -10.51 5.90 -17.50
N GLY A 250 -9.80 6.80 -16.81
CA GLY A 250 -9.83 8.23 -17.11
C GLY A 250 -9.25 8.52 -18.50
N LEU A 251 -8.13 7.88 -18.83
CA LEU A 251 -7.49 8.02 -20.15
C LEU A 251 -8.40 7.48 -21.25
N ALA A 252 -9.06 6.34 -21.04
CA ALA A 252 -10.03 5.78 -22.00
C ALA A 252 -11.23 6.72 -22.23
N ARG A 253 -11.75 7.38 -21.19
CA ARG A 253 -12.81 8.39 -21.32
C ARG A 253 -12.35 9.62 -22.10
N GLU A 254 -11.12 10.08 -21.87
CA GLU A 254 -10.55 11.20 -22.62
C GLU A 254 -10.28 10.82 -24.09
N ALA A 255 -9.80 9.61 -24.34
CA ALA A 255 -9.65 9.04 -25.69
C ALA A 255 -10.99 9.02 -26.45
N GLN A 256 -12.07 8.60 -25.77
CA GLN A 256 -13.43 8.61 -26.31
C GLN A 256 -13.94 10.03 -26.58
N ARG A 257 -13.71 10.98 -25.67
CA ARG A 257 -14.12 12.39 -25.84
C ARG A 257 -13.45 13.04 -27.04
N LEU A 258 -12.17 12.73 -27.27
CA LEU A 258 -11.36 13.31 -28.33
C LEU A 258 -11.40 12.51 -29.64
N ASP A 259 -12.07 11.35 -29.64
CA ASP A 259 -12.09 10.35 -30.73
C ASP A 259 -10.68 10.03 -31.23
N CYS A 260 -9.75 9.79 -30.30
CA CYS A 260 -8.35 9.51 -30.59
C CYS A 260 -7.86 8.25 -29.89
N LEU A 261 -6.77 7.67 -30.42
CA LEU A 261 -5.99 6.64 -29.76
C LEU A 261 -4.91 7.31 -28.91
N ILE A 262 -4.93 7.04 -27.61
CA ILE A 262 -3.89 7.46 -26.66
C ILE A 262 -2.95 6.28 -26.43
N GLU A 263 -1.71 6.40 -26.89
CA GLU A 263 -0.64 5.46 -26.57
C GLU A 263 0.24 6.05 -25.46
N PHE A 264 0.44 5.29 -24.40
CA PHE A 264 1.27 5.71 -23.28
C PHE A 264 2.74 5.45 -23.61
N ALA A 265 3.53 6.51 -23.72
CA ALA A 265 4.90 6.45 -24.25
C ALA A 265 5.89 5.78 -23.28
N VAL A 266 5.55 5.75 -21.99
CA VAL A 266 6.35 5.24 -20.88
C VAL A 266 5.56 4.17 -20.13
N GLN A 267 6.22 3.28 -19.40
CA GLN A 267 5.55 2.31 -18.53
C GLN A 267 5.48 2.81 -17.09
N VAL A 268 4.54 2.27 -16.32
CA VAL A 268 4.50 2.51 -14.87
C VAL A 268 5.77 1.93 -14.25
N GLY A 269 6.49 2.76 -13.49
CA GLY A 269 7.79 2.46 -12.91
C GLY A 269 8.98 3.05 -13.66
N ASP A 270 8.77 3.64 -14.84
CA ASP A 270 9.81 4.34 -15.59
C ASP A 270 10.02 5.77 -15.08
N PHE A 271 11.25 6.25 -15.21
CA PHE A 271 11.59 7.64 -14.97
C PHE A 271 11.29 8.45 -16.24
N ILE A 272 10.65 9.61 -16.08
CA ILE A 272 10.41 10.56 -17.16
C ILE A 272 10.94 11.94 -16.76
N ALA A 273 11.70 12.56 -17.67
CA ALA A 273 12.21 13.91 -17.52
C ALA A 273 11.23 14.96 -18.08
N THR A 274 11.44 16.23 -17.71
CA THR A 274 10.74 17.35 -18.34
C THR A 274 10.98 17.33 -19.86
N ASP A 275 9.92 17.59 -20.63
CA ASP A 275 9.90 17.62 -22.10
C ASP A 275 10.06 16.26 -22.81
N GLU A 276 10.15 15.15 -22.07
CA GLU A 276 10.08 13.80 -22.67
C GLU A 276 8.65 13.41 -23.06
N PRO A 277 8.46 12.56 -24.09
CA PRO A 277 7.14 12.15 -24.54
C PRO A 277 6.40 11.36 -23.44
N LEU A 278 5.20 11.84 -23.06
CA LEU A 278 4.32 11.14 -22.12
C LEU A 278 3.24 10.35 -22.85
N PHE A 279 2.66 10.95 -23.89
CA PHE A 279 1.65 10.31 -24.72
C PHE A 279 1.95 10.50 -26.20
N TYR A 280 1.57 9.51 -26.98
CA TYR A 280 1.42 9.64 -28.41
C TYR A 280 -0.06 9.56 -28.77
N LEU A 281 -0.55 10.54 -29.50
CA LEU A 281 -1.93 10.61 -29.93
C LEU A 281 -2.04 10.34 -31.43
N SER A 282 -2.89 9.39 -31.79
CA SER A 282 -3.18 9.07 -33.20
C SER A 282 -4.69 9.15 -33.45
N GLY A 283 -5.09 9.75 -34.58
CA GLY A 283 -6.50 10.05 -34.84
C GLY A 283 -7.01 11.27 -34.05
N GLY A 284 -8.30 11.55 -34.16
CA GLY A 284 -8.94 12.71 -33.55
C GLY A 284 -9.69 13.56 -34.57
N SER A 285 -10.98 13.79 -34.33
CA SER A 285 -11.81 14.75 -35.07
C SER A 285 -11.72 16.17 -34.50
N VAL A 286 -11.13 16.34 -33.31
CA VAL A 286 -11.14 17.58 -32.52
C VAL A 286 -9.71 18.12 -32.36
N ALA A 287 -9.53 19.43 -32.51
CA ALA A 287 -8.27 20.09 -32.21
C ALA A 287 -8.01 20.04 -30.70
N ILE A 288 -6.95 19.32 -30.30
CA ILE A 288 -6.52 19.22 -28.91
C ILE A 288 -5.85 20.54 -28.51
N ASP A 289 -6.38 21.17 -27.46
CA ASP A 289 -5.86 22.40 -26.87
C ASP A 289 -4.92 22.12 -25.68
N GLU A 290 -4.30 23.16 -25.13
CA GLU A 290 -3.46 23.05 -23.92
C GLU A 290 -4.25 22.55 -22.70
N THR A 291 -5.56 22.82 -22.65
CA THR A 291 -6.44 22.38 -21.56
C THR A 291 -6.55 20.86 -21.52
N ASP A 292 -6.70 20.24 -22.68
CA ASP A 292 -6.82 18.79 -22.86
C ASP A 292 -5.50 18.09 -22.53
N GLU A 293 -4.36 18.63 -22.97
CA GLU A 293 -3.03 18.13 -22.57
C GLU A 293 -2.86 18.14 -21.05
N HIS A 294 -3.27 19.24 -20.41
CA HIS A 294 -3.19 19.37 -18.96
C HIS A 294 -4.15 18.43 -18.21
N ARG A 295 -5.30 18.05 -18.80
CA ARG A 295 -6.19 17.01 -18.26
C ARG A 295 -5.55 15.63 -18.35
N LEU A 296 -4.94 15.28 -19.49
CA LEU A 296 -4.26 14.00 -19.68
C LEU A 296 -3.10 13.84 -18.69
N GLN A 297 -2.27 14.87 -18.52
CA GLN A 297 -1.19 14.85 -17.52
C GLN A 297 -1.72 14.65 -16.08
N LYS A 298 -2.89 15.20 -15.74
CA LYS A 298 -3.52 15.03 -14.42
C LYS A 298 -4.00 13.60 -14.13
N LEU A 299 -4.05 12.73 -15.14
CA LEU A 299 -4.39 11.32 -15.03
C LEU A 299 -3.15 10.42 -14.80
N VAL A 300 -1.95 11.00 -14.79
CA VAL A 300 -0.70 10.30 -14.49
C VAL A 300 -0.12 10.85 -13.18
N ALA A 301 0.20 9.96 -12.25
CA ALA A 301 0.83 10.30 -10.99
C ALA A 301 2.34 10.01 -11.06
N LEU A 302 3.15 11.01 -10.71
CA LEU A 302 4.60 10.87 -10.58
C LEU A 302 5.03 10.99 -9.11
N GLY A 303 6.18 10.42 -8.79
CA GLY A 303 6.82 10.54 -7.49
C GLY A 303 8.33 10.40 -7.55
N THR A 304 8.97 10.62 -6.41
CA THR A 304 10.44 10.53 -6.29
C THR A 304 10.95 9.11 -6.19
N GLU A 305 10.13 8.19 -5.67
CA GLU A 305 10.47 6.78 -5.47
C GLU A 305 9.47 5.87 -6.17
N ARG A 306 9.99 4.83 -6.82
CA ARG A 306 9.19 3.80 -7.50
C ARG A 306 8.36 3.02 -6.48
N THR A 307 7.07 2.81 -6.77
CA THR A 307 6.13 2.08 -5.91
C THR A 307 5.59 0.85 -6.60
N MET A 308 5.30 -0.21 -5.84
CA MET A 308 4.74 -1.46 -6.39
C MET A 308 3.24 -1.37 -6.76
N GLU A 309 2.51 -0.32 -6.35
CA GLU A 309 1.04 -0.25 -6.37
C GLU A 309 0.39 -0.58 -7.73
N GLN A 310 1.01 -0.11 -8.83
CA GLN A 310 0.60 -0.41 -10.21
C GLN A 310 1.76 -0.95 -11.05
N ASP A 311 2.85 -1.37 -10.41
CA ASP A 311 4.07 -1.82 -11.07
C ASP A 311 4.46 -3.22 -10.60
N PRO A 312 4.07 -4.26 -11.36
CA PRO A 312 4.39 -5.64 -11.01
C PRO A 312 5.88 -5.96 -11.23
N MET A 313 6.58 -5.24 -12.13
CA MET A 313 8.00 -5.48 -12.40
C MET A 313 8.87 -5.11 -11.21
N PHE A 314 8.39 -4.20 -10.35
CA PHE A 314 9.11 -3.82 -9.15
C PHE A 314 9.27 -4.98 -8.15
N ALA A 315 8.29 -5.89 -8.06
CA ALA A 315 8.41 -7.08 -7.21
C ALA A 315 9.56 -7.97 -7.68
N PHE A 316 9.63 -8.30 -8.98
CA PHE A 316 10.75 -9.05 -9.56
C PHE A 316 12.08 -8.36 -9.30
N ARG A 317 12.13 -7.03 -9.44
CA ARG A 317 13.36 -6.28 -9.21
C ARG A 317 13.82 -6.38 -7.76
N ILE A 318 12.91 -6.28 -6.80
CA ILE A 318 13.23 -6.44 -5.38
C ILE A 318 13.74 -7.85 -5.11
N GLU A 319 13.09 -8.89 -5.62
CA GLU A 319 13.56 -10.28 -5.43
C GLU A 319 14.98 -10.51 -6.01
N VAL A 320 15.25 -9.97 -7.20
CA VAL A 320 16.60 -10.03 -7.81
C VAL A 320 17.62 -9.26 -6.97
N ASP A 321 17.28 -8.06 -6.50
CA ASP A 321 18.16 -7.26 -5.64
C ASP A 321 18.46 -8.02 -4.32
N ILE A 322 17.48 -8.70 -3.72
CA ILE A 322 17.67 -9.56 -2.53
C ILE A 322 18.61 -10.72 -2.85
N ALA A 323 18.38 -11.45 -3.96
CA ALA A 323 19.22 -12.59 -4.34
C ALA A 323 20.68 -12.18 -4.59
N LEU A 324 20.90 -11.07 -5.30
CA LEU A 324 22.23 -10.52 -5.55
C LEU A 324 22.91 -10.07 -4.26
N LYS A 325 22.17 -9.45 -3.33
CA LYS A 325 22.73 -9.03 -2.05
C LYS A 325 23.09 -10.23 -1.18
N ALA A 326 22.23 -11.24 -1.14
CA ALA A 326 22.45 -12.47 -0.39
C ALA A 326 23.72 -13.20 -0.86
N LEU A 327 23.98 -13.23 -2.18
CA LEU A 327 25.19 -13.82 -2.77
C LEU A 327 26.45 -12.93 -2.68
N SER A 328 26.34 -11.69 -2.20
CA SER A 328 27.50 -10.80 -2.08
C SER A 328 28.50 -11.33 -1.05
N ALA A 329 29.80 -11.06 -1.25
CA ALA A 329 30.87 -11.49 -0.34
C ALA A 329 30.68 -11.01 1.11
N ALA A 330 29.93 -9.92 1.31
CA ALA A 330 29.66 -9.37 2.64
C ALA A 330 28.54 -10.10 3.41
N ILE A 331 27.59 -10.74 2.71
CA ILE A 331 26.45 -11.43 3.33
C ILE A 331 26.62 -12.95 3.24
N ASN A 332 26.93 -13.47 2.04
CA ASN A 332 27.17 -14.88 1.75
C ASN A 332 26.09 -15.83 2.30
N ASP A 333 24.83 -15.53 2.04
CA ASP A 333 23.66 -16.33 2.44
C ASP A 333 22.99 -17.00 1.21
N PRO A 334 23.46 -18.19 0.80
CA PRO A 334 22.87 -18.90 -0.33
C PRO A 334 21.43 -19.36 -0.07
N THR A 335 21.02 -19.52 1.19
CA THR A 335 19.65 -19.96 1.53
C THR A 335 18.65 -18.86 1.16
N THR A 336 18.95 -17.61 1.52
CA THR A 336 18.13 -16.45 1.14
C THR A 336 18.08 -16.26 -0.37
N ALA A 337 19.18 -16.52 -1.09
CA ALA A 337 19.20 -16.45 -2.54
C ALA A 337 18.26 -17.50 -3.19
N VAL A 338 18.27 -18.74 -2.69
CA VAL A 338 17.35 -19.80 -3.17
C VAL A 338 15.90 -19.40 -2.90
N LEU A 339 15.59 -18.86 -1.72
CA LEU A 339 14.23 -18.40 -1.39
C LEU A 339 13.73 -17.32 -2.36
N ALA A 340 14.58 -16.36 -2.72
CA ALA A 340 14.24 -15.33 -3.71
C ALA A 340 14.02 -15.93 -5.12
N ILE A 341 14.82 -16.93 -5.52
CA ILE A 341 14.64 -17.65 -6.78
C ILE A 341 13.30 -18.41 -6.79
N ASP A 342 12.91 -19.05 -5.67
CA ASP A 342 11.62 -19.72 -5.56
C ASP A 342 10.45 -18.73 -5.73
N GLN A 343 10.56 -17.53 -5.16
CA GLN A 343 9.55 -16.49 -5.36
C GLN A 343 9.52 -15.94 -6.78
N LEU A 344 10.68 -15.75 -7.41
CA LEU A 344 10.79 -15.39 -8.83
C LEU A 344 10.13 -16.44 -9.71
N HIS A 345 10.37 -17.74 -9.44
CA HIS A 345 9.68 -18.83 -10.12
C HIS A 345 8.17 -18.68 -9.98
N ARG A 346 7.66 -18.49 -8.76
CA ARG A 346 6.21 -18.32 -8.52
C ARG A 346 5.67 -17.16 -9.37
N LEU A 347 6.32 -16.00 -9.34
CA LEU A 347 5.88 -14.80 -10.06
C LEU A 347 5.92 -15.01 -11.59
N LEU A 348 7.02 -15.55 -12.12
CA LEU A 348 7.19 -15.85 -13.55
C LEU A 348 6.17 -16.86 -14.04
N ARG A 349 5.81 -17.87 -13.24
CA ARG A 349 4.78 -18.86 -13.61
C ARG A 349 3.41 -18.23 -13.83
N VAL A 350 3.09 -17.15 -13.12
CA VAL A 350 1.83 -16.42 -13.33
C VAL A 350 1.91 -15.53 -14.55
N VAL A 351 3.02 -14.81 -14.75
CA VAL A 351 3.21 -13.91 -15.89
C VAL A 351 3.33 -14.69 -17.21
N GLY A 352 4.06 -15.81 -17.22
CA GLY A 352 4.25 -16.65 -18.41
C GLY A 352 2.97 -17.31 -18.93
N LYS A 353 1.87 -17.30 -18.16
CA LYS A 353 0.55 -17.74 -18.61
C LYS A 353 -0.25 -16.64 -19.31
N ARG A 354 0.26 -15.40 -19.37
CA ARG A 354 -0.46 -14.23 -19.85
C ARG A 354 0.07 -13.76 -21.20
N SER A 355 -0.79 -13.11 -21.99
CA SER A 355 -0.33 -12.35 -23.15
C SER A 355 0.29 -11.04 -22.66
N LEU A 356 1.55 -10.81 -23.01
CA LEU A 356 2.26 -9.56 -22.70
C LEU A 356 2.24 -8.57 -23.87
N ALA A 357 1.65 -8.97 -25.01
CA ALA A 357 1.54 -8.11 -26.18
C ALA A 357 0.52 -6.98 -25.94
N ASP A 358 0.87 -5.78 -26.40
CA ASP A 358 0.14 -4.50 -26.32
C ASP A 358 -1.19 -4.52 -25.57
N ARG A 359 -1.14 -3.99 -24.34
CA ARG A 359 -2.33 -3.79 -23.50
C ARG A 359 -3.20 -2.70 -24.10
N THR A 360 -4.16 -3.11 -24.91
CA THR A 360 -5.20 -2.22 -25.43
C THR A 360 -6.38 -2.18 -24.45
N VAL A 361 -6.65 -1.00 -23.89
CA VAL A 361 -7.88 -0.75 -23.14
C VAL A 361 -8.91 -0.24 -24.14
N ARG A 362 -9.95 -1.02 -24.40
CA ARG A 362 -11.03 -0.64 -25.33
C ARG A 362 -12.13 0.10 -24.59
N ASP A 363 -12.73 1.07 -25.27
CA ASP A 363 -13.99 1.69 -24.86
C ASP A 363 -15.14 0.68 -24.99
N GLU A 364 -16.11 0.74 -24.06
CA GLU A 364 -17.32 -0.09 -24.04
C GLU A 364 -18.14 0.00 -25.33
N ARG A 365 -17.98 1.07 -26.15
CA ARG A 365 -18.67 1.22 -27.44
C ARG A 365 -18.02 0.50 -28.64
N ARG A 366 -16.80 -0.04 -28.51
CA ARG A 366 -16.09 -0.76 -29.59
C ARG A 366 -15.68 -2.19 -29.18
N ALA A 367 -16.49 -2.84 -28.35
CA ALA A 367 -16.37 -4.26 -28.03
C ALA A 367 -16.80 -5.13 -29.23
#